data_AF-A0A925LA35-F1
#
_entry.id   AF-A0A925LA35-F1
#
_cell.length_a   1.000
_cell.length_b   1.000
_cell.length_c   1.000
_cell.angle_alpha   90.00
_cell.angle_beta   90.00
_cell.angle_gamma   90.00
#
_symmetry.space_group_name_H-M   'P 1'
#
loop_
_entity.id
_entity.type
_entity.pdbx_description
1 polymer ?
#
loop_
_entity_poly.entity_id
_entity_poly.type
_entity_poly.pdbx_seq_one_letter_code
_entity_poly.pdbx_strand_id
1 'polypeptide(L)'
;RMAEGLAECLHHRVRTDLWGYAADEALSNEELIKEKYQGIRPAPGYPACPDHSVKRPMFDLLQCEEIGMGLTESLAMLPAASVSGFYLSHPESAYFNVGKIGDDQVADLARRSEVAEKELQRWLAPNL
;
A
#
# COMPACT_ATOMS: atom_id res chain seq x y z
N ARG A 1 0.14 3.61 -17.70
CA ARG A 1 0.38 5.02 -17.28
C ARG A 1 -0.86 5.61 -16.62
N MET A 2 -2.06 5.40 -17.17
CA MET A 2 -3.31 5.90 -16.56
C MET A 2 -3.52 5.47 -15.10
N ALA A 3 -3.23 4.21 -14.74
CA ALA A 3 -3.37 3.73 -13.36
C ALA A 3 -2.52 4.55 -12.36
N GLU A 4 -1.25 4.77 -12.67
CA GLU A 4 -0.34 5.60 -11.85
C GLU A 4 -0.79 7.08 -11.81
N GLY A 5 -1.24 7.62 -12.95
CA GLY A 5 -1.77 8.99 -13.00
C GLY A 5 -3.04 9.15 -12.16
N LEU A 6 -3.91 8.13 -12.13
CA LEU A 6 -5.10 8.11 -11.28
C LEU A 6 -4.72 7.97 -9.80
N ALA A 7 -3.72 7.17 -9.47
CA ALA A 7 -3.22 7.06 -8.10
C ALA A 7 -2.70 8.42 -7.58
N GLU A 8 -1.94 9.16 -8.39
CA GLU A 8 -1.47 10.51 -8.01
C GLU A 8 -2.65 11.50 -7.87
N CYS A 9 -3.57 11.50 -8.84
CA CYS A 9 -4.75 12.37 -8.83
C CYS A 9 -5.66 12.11 -7.62
N LEU A 10 -5.92 10.83 -7.31
CA LEU A 10 -6.72 10.44 -6.16
C LEU A 10 -6.00 10.78 -4.86
N HIS A 11 -4.69 10.54 -4.75
CA HIS A 11 -3.94 10.92 -3.56
C HIS A 11 -4.00 12.44 -3.33
N HIS A 12 -3.77 13.25 -4.37
CA HIS A 12 -3.94 14.70 -4.29
C HIS A 12 -5.34 15.10 -3.80
N ARG A 13 -6.40 14.49 -4.34
CA ARG A 13 -7.78 14.72 -3.89
C ARG A 13 -8.01 14.27 -2.45
N VAL A 14 -7.40 13.18 -2.00
CA VAL A 14 -7.47 12.76 -0.60
C VAL A 14 -6.87 13.82 0.31
N ARG A 15 -5.70 14.36 -0.02
CA ARG A 15 -5.04 15.41 0.80
C ARG A 15 -5.83 16.71 0.85
N THR A 16 -6.40 17.12 -0.28
CA THR A 16 -7.02 18.45 -0.46
C THR A 16 -8.53 18.49 -0.19
N ASP A 17 -9.25 17.36 -0.35
CA ASP A 17 -10.71 17.29 -0.30
C ASP A 17 -11.20 16.18 0.66
N LEU A 18 -10.97 14.90 0.33
CA LEU A 18 -11.64 13.79 1.05
C LEU A 18 -11.17 13.63 2.51
N TRP A 19 -9.88 13.83 2.76
CA TRP A 19 -9.31 13.91 4.11
C TRP A 19 -9.05 15.37 4.50
N GLY A 20 -8.57 16.19 3.55
CA GLY A 20 -8.56 17.65 3.69
C GLY A 20 -7.51 18.21 4.65
N TYR A 21 -6.46 17.45 4.99
CA TYR A 21 -5.38 17.93 5.86
C TYR A 21 -4.42 18.91 5.19
N ALA A 22 -4.54 19.11 3.87
CA ALA A 22 -3.75 20.06 3.09
C ALA A 22 -4.62 20.78 2.04
N ALA A 23 -5.75 21.36 2.46
CA ALA A 23 -6.73 21.98 1.57
C ALA A 23 -6.16 23.09 0.66
N ASP A 24 -5.13 23.81 1.12
CA ASP A 24 -4.45 24.89 0.38
C ASP A 24 -3.25 24.43 -0.46
N GLU A 25 -3.07 23.10 -0.65
CA GLU A 25 -1.97 22.56 -1.45
C GLU A 25 -2.05 23.05 -2.92
N ALA A 26 -0.96 23.63 -3.40
CA ALA A 26 -0.84 24.16 -4.77
C ALA A 26 0.47 23.70 -5.44
N LEU A 27 0.71 22.38 -5.44
CA LEU A 27 1.92 21.79 -5.99
C LEU A 27 1.84 21.63 -7.51
N SER A 28 2.97 21.87 -8.18
CA SER A 28 3.12 21.53 -9.60
C SER A 28 3.26 20.01 -9.80
N ASN A 29 3.02 19.51 -11.02
CA ASN A 29 3.20 18.09 -11.34
C ASN A 29 4.64 17.58 -11.07
N GLU A 30 5.65 18.41 -11.30
CA GLU A 30 7.04 18.06 -10.98
C GLU A 30 7.27 17.91 -9.47
N GLU A 31 6.56 18.69 -8.66
CA GLU A 31 6.65 18.62 -7.20
C GLU A 31 5.87 17.44 -6.64
N LEU A 32 4.75 17.06 -7.27
CA LEU A 32 4.05 15.81 -6.98
C LEU A 32 4.94 14.60 -7.25
N ILE A 33 5.65 14.57 -8.39
CA ILE A 33 6.62 13.50 -8.72
C ILE A 33 7.77 13.44 -7.71
N LYS A 34 8.20 14.59 -7.19
CA LYS A 34 9.22 14.70 -6.13
C LYS A 34 8.67 14.47 -4.71
N GLU A 35 7.39 14.11 -4.60
CA GLU A 35 6.70 13.82 -3.34
C GLU A 35 6.80 14.97 -2.31
N LYS A 36 6.72 16.23 -2.77
CA LYS A 36 6.82 17.41 -1.88
C LYS A 36 5.58 17.67 -0.99
N TYR A 37 4.61 16.77 -0.99
CA TYR A 37 3.40 16.86 -0.18
C TYR A 37 3.59 16.21 1.20
N GLN A 38 2.69 16.52 2.13
CA GLN A 38 2.61 15.82 3.42
C GLN A 38 1.96 14.43 3.23
N GLY A 39 2.50 13.43 3.94
CA GLY A 39 1.95 12.07 3.96
C GLY A 39 2.52 11.14 2.89
N ILE A 40 2.19 9.85 2.99
CA ILE A 40 2.65 8.81 2.07
C ILE A 40 1.51 7.87 1.66
N ARG A 41 1.72 7.14 0.56
CA ARG A 41 0.75 6.18 0.02
C ARG A 41 1.33 4.77 -0.23
N PRO A 42 1.85 4.07 0.80
CA PRO A 42 2.56 2.80 0.63
C PRO A 42 1.64 1.71 0.08
N ALA A 43 2.19 0.94 -0.86
CA ALA A 43 1.50 -0.17 -1.50
C ALA A 43 2.06 -1.52 -1.01
N PRO A 44 1.20 -2.51 -0.69
CA PRO A 44 1.66 -3.85 -0.33
C PRO A 44 2.49 -4.52 -1.45
N GLY A 45 3.68 -5.00 -1.09
CA GLY A 45 4.71 -5.55 -1.96
C GLY A 45 5.94 -4.64 -2.13
N TYR A 46 5.86 -3.37 -1.72
CA TYR A 46 7.01 -2.47 -1.69
C TYR A 46 7.84 -2.67 -0.42
N PRO A 47 9.11 -2.23 -0.36
CA PRO A 47 9.99 -2.44 0.79
C PRO A 47 9.46 -1.95 2.14
N ALA A 48 8.58 -0.93 2.14
CA ALA A 48 7.94 -0.40 3.35
C ALA A 48 6.76 -1.27 3.85
N CYS A 49 6.22 -2.14 3.01
CA CYS A 49 5.11 -3.03 3.30
C CYS A 49 5.25 -4.29 2.42
N PRO A 50 6.23 -5.18 2.69
CA PRO A 50 6.60 -6.23 1.75
C PRO A 50 5.56 -7.36 1.64
N ASP A 51 4.71 -7.53 2.65
CA ASP A 51 3.70 -8.59 2.67
C ASP A 51 2.59 -8.32 1.63
N HIS A 52 2.53 -9.15 0.58
CA HIS A 52 1.49 -9.05 -0.42
C HIS A 52 0.10 -9.46 0.10
N SER A 53 0.02 -10.29 1.15
CA SER A 53 -1.23 -10.90 1.65
C SER A 53 -2.23 -9.87 2.15
N VAL A 54 -1.72 -8.73 2.61
CA VAL A 54 -2.47 -7.55 3.06
C VAL A 54 -3.44 -7.03 1.99
N LYS A 55 -3.21 -7.31 0.70
CA LYS A 55 -4.16 -6.96 -0.37
C LYS A 55 -5.53 -7.63 -0.21
N ARG A 56 -5.61 -8.84 0.36
CA ARG A 56 -6.89 -9.55 0.54
C ARG A 56 -7.88 -8.76 1.39
N PRO A 57 -7.60 -8.47 2.68
CA PRO A 57 -8.52 -7.70 3.51
C PRO A 57 -8.72 -6.28 2.99
N MET A 58 -7.74 -5.68 2.31
CA MET A 58 -7.89 -4.38 1.65
C MET A 58 -8.94 -4.41 0.53
N PHE A 59 -8.89 -5.42 -0.33
CA PHE A 59 -9.84 -5.58 -1.44
C PHE A 59 -11.25 -5.90 -0.92
N ASP A 60 -11.34 -6.73 0.13
CA ASP A 60 -12.61 -7.06 0.77
C ASP A 60 -13.24 -5.82 1.41
N LEU A 61 -12.45 -5.02 2.14
CA LEU A 61 -12.92 -3.79 2.78
C LEU A 61 -13.41 -2.74 1.78
N LEU A 62 -12.72 -2.59 0.65
CA LEU A 62 -13.03 -1.61 -0.39
C LEU A 62 -14.01 -2.13 -1.44
N GLN A 63 -14.48 -3.38 -1.31
CA GLN A 63 -15.41 -4.03 -2.24
C GLN A 63 -14.91 -3.92 -3.70
N CYS A 64 -13.61 -4.15 -3.93
CA CYS A 64 -12.99 -3.92 -5.24
C CYS A 64 -13.60 -4.73 -6.39
N GLU A 65 -14.25 -5.86 -6.10
CA GLU A 65 -14.95 -6.67 -7.10
C GLU A 65 -16.10 -5.89 -7.76
N GLU A 66 -16.75 -4.96 -7.04
CA GLU A 66 -17.85 -4.15 -7.58
C GLU A 66 -17.42 -3.22 -8.73
N ILE A 67 -16.12 -2.89 -8.78
CA ILE A 67 -15.51 -2.12 -9.87
C ILE A 67 -14.71 -2.99 -10.83
N GLY A 68 -14.87 -4.32 -10.77
CA GLY A 68 -14.23 -5.28 -11.65
C GLY A 68 -12.74 -5.51 -11.37
N MET A 69 -12.27 -5.16 -10.16
CA MET A 69 -10.90 -5.44 -9.72
C MET A 69 -10.84 -6.72 -8.88
N GLY A 70 -9.78 -7.50 -9.04
CA GLY A 70 -9.57 -8.75 -8.30
C GLY A 70 -8.10 -9.08 -8.05
N LEU A 71 -7.87 -10.18 -7.32
CA LEU A 71 -6.53 -10.70 -7.01
C LEU A 71 -6.36 -12.10 -7.59
N THR A 72 -5.18 -12.38 -8.16
CA THR A 72 -4.79 -13.75 -8.51
C THR A 72 -4.44 -14.56 -7.27
N GLU A 73 -4.23 -15.88 -7.44
CA GLU A 73 -3.70 -16.74 -6.37
C GLU A 73 -2.36 -16.25 -5.81
N SER A 74 -1.53 -15.65 -6.67
CA SER A 74 -0.26 -15.01 -6.33
C SER A 74 -0.38 -13.56 -5.84
N LEU A 75 -1.61 -13.07 -5.62
CA LEU A 75 -1.90 -11.72 -5.12
C LEU A 75 -1.50 -10.59 -6.09
N ALA A 76 -1.35 -10.89 -7.37
CA ALA A 76 -1.27 -9.87 -8.41
C ALA A 76 -2.66 -9.27 -8.65
N MET A 77 -2.73 -7.97 -8.91
CA MET A 77 -4.01 -7.30 -9.18
C MET A 77 -4.44 -7.50 -10.64
N LEU A 78 -5.75 -7.66 -10.82
CA LEU A 78 -6.40 -7.66 -12.13
C LEU A 78 -7.42 -6.51 -12.16
N PRO A 79 -7.46 -5.70 -13.24
CA PRO A 79 -6.55 -5.69 -14.40
C PRO A 79 -5.08 -5.39 -14.02
N ALA A 80 -4.12 -5.77 -14.87
CA ALA A 80 -2.69 -5.58 -14.58
C ALA A 80 -2.31 -4.09 -14.40
N ALA A 81 -3.03 -3.18 -15.06
CA ALA A 81 -2.88 -1.75 -14.86
C ALA A 81 -3.71 -1.27 -13.65
N SER A 82 -3.31 -1.69 -12.45
CA SER A 82 -3.95 -1.35 -11.19
C SER A 82 -2.93 -0.88 -10.15
N VAL A 83 -3.38 -0.03 -9.22
CA VAL A 83 -2.63 0.41 -8.04
C VAL A 83 -3.55 0.31 -6.82
N SER A 84 -3.04 -0.23 -5.72
CA SER A 84 -3.72 -0.23 -4.42
C SER A 84 -2.70 0.05 -3.32
N GLY A 85 -3.16 0.62 -2.21
CA GLY A 85 -2.28 1.01 -1.12
C GLY A 85 -3.03 1.70 0.00
N PHE A 86 -2.27 2.17 0.97
CA PHE A 86 -2.77 2.93 2.12
C PHE A 86 -2.60 4.42 1.88
N TYR A 87 -3.23 5.23 2.73
CA TYR A 87 -2.90 6.64 2.91
C TYR A 87 -2.50 6.87 4.36
N LEU A 88 -1.34 7.48 4.60
CA LEU A 88 -0.92 7.95 5.92
C LEU A 88 -0.71 9.47 5.85
N SER A 89 -1.31 10.21 6.78
CA SER A 89 -1.30 11.68 6.78
C SER A 89 -0.28 12.30 7.74
N HIS A 90 0.37 11.49 8.58
CA HIS A 90 1.30 12.02 9.59
C HIS A 90 2.48 12.75 8.90
N PRO A 91 2.84 13.97 9.33
CA PRO A 91 3.85 14.76 8.62
C PRO A 91 5.25 14.13 8.62
N GLU A 92 5.54 13.27 9.59
CA GLU A 92 6.80 12.52 9.67
C GLU A 92 6.73 11.12 9.06
N SER A 93 5.61 10.73 8.44
CA SER A 93 5.55 9.44 7.75
C SER A 93 6.49 9.44 6.55
N ALA A 94 7.31 8.40 6.43
CA ALA A 94 8.27 8.25 5.34
C ALA A 94 8.33 6.80 4.86
N TYR A 95 8.69 6.61 3.60
CA TYR A 95 9.04 5.28 3.11
C TYR A 95 10.36 4.83 3.73
N PHE A 96 10.35 3.66 4.35
CA PHE A 96 11.56 2.99 4.84
C PHE A 96 11.56 1.54 4.37
N ASN A 97 12.73 0.90 4.37
CA ASN A 97 12.84 -0.52 4.09
C ASN A 97 12.72 -1.29 5.42
N VAL A 98 11.76 -2.21 5.51
CA VAL A 98 11.60 -3.10 6.67
C VAL A 98 12.87 -3.94 6.89
N GLY A 99 13.56 -4.32 5.81
CA GLY A 99 14.78 -5.13 5.88
C GLY A 99 14.51 -6.59 6.23
N LYS A 100 15.48 -7.22 6.88
CA LYS A 100 15.38 -8.60 7.35
C LYS A 100 14.63 -8.67 8.69
N ILE A 101 13.77 -9.67 8.85
CA ILE A 101 13.00 -9.92 10.06
C ILE A 101 13.41 -11.25 10.69
N GLY A 102 13.32 -11.35 12.02
CA GLY A 102 13.63 -12.56 12.76
C GLY A 102 12.46 -13.54 12.87
N ASP A 103 12.76 -14.79 13.22
CA ASP A 103 11.75 -15.84 13.46
C ASP A 103 10.74 -15.43 14.54
N ASP A 104 11.16 -14.64 15.52
CA ASP A 104 10.29 -14.09 16.57
C ASP A 104 9.22 -13.14 15.99
N GLN A 105 9.59 -12.29 15.04
CA GLN A 105 8.66 -11.39 14.36
C GLN A 105 7.71 -12.15 13.43
N VAL A 106 8.21 -13.17 12.74
CA VAL A 106 7.37 -14.03 11.89
C VAL A 106 6.33 -14.78 12.72
N ALA A 107 6.75 -15.39 13.84
CA ALA A 107 5.85 -16.09 14.75
C ALA A 107 4.80 -15.14 15.36
N ASP A 108 5.19 -13.91 15.74
CA ASP A 108 4.23 -12.92 16.24
C ASP A 108 3.19 -12.51 15.19
N LEU A 109 3.65 -12.21 13.97
CA LEU A 109 2.78 -11.80 12.87
C LEU A 109 1.83 -12.94 12.45
N ALA A 110 2.31 -14.19 12.42
CA ALA A 110 1.49 -15.36 12.14
C ALA A 110 0.32 -15.49 13.13
N ARG A 111 0.56 -15.28 14.43
CA ARG A 111 -0.49 -15.28 15.46
C ARG A 111 -1.51 -14.16 15.26
N ARG A 112 -1.04 -12.94 15.00
CA ARG A 112 -1.92 -11.75 14.89
C ARG A 112 -2.75 -11.74 13.61
N SER A 113 -2.21 -12.31 12.53
CA SER A 113 -2.89 -12.41 11.24
C SER A 113 -3.70 -13.69 11.09
N GLU A 114 -3.67 -14.60 12.08
CA GLU A 114 -4.33 -15.92 12.04
C GLU A 114 -3.90 -16.75 10.82
N VAL A 115 -2.63 -16.65 10.42
CA VAL A 115 -2.05 -17.39 9.28
C VAL A 115 -1.02 -18.38 9.78
N ALA A 116 -0.91 -19.53 9.11
CA ALA A 116 0.13 -20.50 9.40
C ALA A 116 1.53 -19.88 9.17
N GLU A 117 2.43 -20.05 10.14
CA GLU A 117 3.79 -19.48 10.09
C GLU A 117 4.55 -19.83 8.80
N LYS A 118 4.44 -21.09 8.34
CA LYS A 118 5.05 -21.56 7.09
C LYS A 118 4.57 -20.81 5.85
N GLU A 119 3.30 -20.40 5.84
CA GLU A 119 2.74 -19.62 4.74
C GLU A 119 3.26 -18.18 4.75
N LEU A 120 3.34 -17.58 5.94
CA LEU A 120 3.93 -16.26 6.12
C LEU A 120 5.42 -16.25 5.73
N GLN A 121 6.18 -17.30 6.10
CA GLN A 121 7.56 -17.47 5.67
C GLN A 121 7.71 -17.54 4.15
N ARG A 122 6.75 -18.16 3.46
CA ARG A 122 6.72 -18.19 1.99
C ARG A 122 6.48 -16.80 1.40
N TRP A 123 5.54 -16.03 1.95
CA TRP A 123 5.21 -14.70 1.46
C TRP A 123 6.32 -13.68 1.75
N LEU A 124 6.95 -13.78 2.92
CA LEU A 124 8.03 -12.90 3.37
C LEU A 124 9.43 -13.46 3.09
N ALA A 125 9.57 -14.50 2.25
CA ALA A 125 10.85 -15.11 1.93
C ALA A 125 11.97 -14.11 1.53
N PRO A 126 11.70 -12.99 0.80
CA PRO A 126 12.73 -11.99 0.54
C PRO A 126 13.23 -11.25 1.80
N ASN A 127 12.42 -11.20 2.85
CA ASN A 127 12.67 -10.52 4.13
C ASN A 127 13.16 -11.46 5.24
N LEU A 128 13.28 -12.77 4.98
CA LEU A 128 13.90 -13.73 5.91
C LEU A 128 15.40 -13.90 5.63
#